data_AF-A0A831X785-F1
#
_entry.id   AF-A0A831X785-F1
#
_cell.length_a   1.000
_cell.length_b   1.000
_cell.length_c   1.000
_cell.angle_alpha   90.00
_cell.angle_beta   90.00
_cell.angle_gamma   90.00
#
_symmetry.space_group_name_H-M   'P 1'
#
loop_
_entity.id
_entity.type
_entity.pdbx_description
1 polymer ?
#
loop_
_entity_poly.entity_id
_entity_poly.type
_entity_poly.pdbx_seq_one_letter_code
_entity_poly.pdbx_strand_id
1 'polypeptide(L)'
;MKKATPSRLLRILPVILAILSFLVLPASGKVEGSLGNVEPTGYYAVRSAYAVGRAFTTGWLPCIDEHYGAFFPGSNDYNQHYVGPGGDSATCISDHGCISQWDWWGTYRSVLLLPKSWLYSVQPCLWKRSDAWVAGNYRATVWID
;
A
#
# COMPACT_ATOMS: atom_id res chain seq x y z
N MET A 1 -1.83 -20.03 -67.23
CA MET A 1 -0.74 -20.32 -66.26
C MET A 1 -1.31 -21.22 -65.16
N LYS A 2 -0.83 -22.47 -65.01
CA LYS A 2 -1.27 -23.42 -63.98
C LYS A 2 -0.42 -23.24 -62.71
N LYS A 3 -1.04 -22.94 -61.57
CA LYS A 3 -0.36 -22.84 -60.25
C LYS A 3 -0.13 -24.23 -59.68
N ALA A 4 1.11 -24.53 -59.30
CA ALA A 4 1.50 -25.78 -58.65
C ALA A 4 1.16 -25.76 -57.14
N THR A 5 0.61 -26.87 -56.65
CA THR A 5 0.24 -27.07 -55.24
C THR A 5 1.42 -27.71 -54.49
N PRO A 6 1.87 -27.15 -53.35
CA PRO A 6 3.00 -27.71 -52.60
C PRO A 6 2.63 -29.02 -51.87
N SER A 7 3.59 -29.96 -51.89
CA SER A 7 3.47 -31.34 -51.39
C SER A 7 3.43 -31.43 -49.87
N ARG A 8 2.61 -32.35 -49.35
CA ARG A 8 2.30 -32.53 -47.92
C ARG A 8 3.44 -33.15 -47.08
N LEU A 9 4.60 -33.42 -47.65
CA LEU A 9 5.68 -34.18 -47.01
C LEU A 9 6.61 -33.32 -46.12
N LEU A 10 6.51 -32.00 -46.16
CA LEU A 10 7.42 -31.09 -45.44
C LEU A 10 6.83 -30.52 -44.13
N ARG A 11 6.03 -31.29 -43.40
CA ARG A 11 5.38 -30.84 -42.14
C ARG A 11 5.67 -31.70 -40.90
N ILE A 12 6.42 -32.79 -41.04
CA ILE A 12 6.60 -33.76 -39.93
C ILE A 12 7.96 -33.60 -39.22
N LEU A 13 8.92 -32.89 -39.83
CA LEU A 13 10.27 -32.71 -39.26
C LEU A 13 10.36 -31.97 -37.91
N PRO A 14 9.51 -30.98 -37.55
CA PRO A 14 9.70 -30.26 -36.29
C PRO A 14 9.19 -31.00 -35.05
N VAL A 15 8.41 -32.08 -35.21
CA VAL A 15 7.83 -32.82 -34.07
C VAL A 15 8.84 -33.79 -33.44
N ILE A 16 9.74 -34.36 -34.25
CA ILE A 16 10.75 -35.34 -33.76
C ILE A 16 11.83 -34.65 -32.92
N LEU A 17 12.14 -33.37 -33.19
CA LEU A 17 13.18 -32.63 -32.44
C LEU A 17 12.73 -32.21 -31.03
N ALA A 18 11.41 -32.11 -30.78
CA ALA A 18 10.87 -31.70 -29.47
C ALA A 18 10.85 -32.83 -28.43
N ILE A 19 10.96 -34.09 -28.84
CA ILE A 19 10.87 -35.25 -27.93
C ILE A 19 12.24 -35.57 -27.28
N LEU A 20 13.36 -35.23 -27.94
CA LEU A 20 14.70 -35.51 -27.41
C LEU A 20 15.19 -34.53 -26.32
N SER A 21 14.46 -33.44 -26.05
CA SER A 21 14.88 -32.41 -25.09
C SER A 21 14.55 -32.74 -23.63
N PHE A 22 13.85 -33.85 -23.36
CA PHE A 22 13.31 -34.17 -22.03
C PHE A 22 14.21 -35.05 -21.13
N LEU A 23 15.43 -35.39 -21.55
CA LEU A 23 16.28 -36.37 -20.85
C LEU A 23 17.45 -35.79 -20.04
N VAL A 24 17.44 -34.50 -19.70
CA VAL A 24 18.44 -33.92 -18.78
C VAL A 24 17.74 -33.33 -17.56
N LEU A 25 17.36 -34.21 -16.62
CA LEU A 25 17.00 -33.80 -15.26
C LEU A 25 18.27 -33.77 -14.39
N PRO A 26 18.76 -32.60 -13.95
CA PRO A 26 19.71 -32.57 -12.85
C PRO A 26 18.99 -33.04 -11.58
N ALA A 27 19.53 -34.08 -10.95
CA ALA A 27 19.13 -34.50 -9.62
C ALA A 27 19.45 -33.37 -8.63
N SER A 28 18.48 -32.50 -8.37
CA SER A 28 18.57 -31.46 -7.36
C SER A 28 18.42 -32.13 -5.99
N GLY A 29 19.54 -32.43 -5.36
CA GLY A 29 19.58 -32.82 -3.96
C GLY A 29 19.05 -31.67 -3.11
N LYS A 30 17.82 -31.80 -2.61
CA LYS A 30 17.29 -30.89 -1.59
C LYS A 30 18.00 -31.21 -0.28
N VAL A 31 18.94 -30.34 0.10
CA VAL A 31 19.40 -30.24 1.48
C VAL A 31 18.24 -29.63 2.26
N GLU A 32 17.54 -30.45 3.04
CA GLU A 32 16.55 -29.98 4.03
C GLU A 32 17.32 -29.31 5.18
N GLY A 33 17.76 -28.07 4.96
CA GLY A 33 18.05 -27.17 6.05
C GLY A 33 16.73 -26.89 6.77
N SER A 34 16.59 -27.38 8.00
CA SER A 34 15.55 -26.90 8.91
C SER A 34 15.78 -25.40 9.10
N LEU A 35 15.02 -24.59 8.36
CA LEU A 35 14.83 -23.20 8.68
C LEU A 35 14.19 -23.20 10.06
N GLY A 36 14.99 -22.97 11.10
CA GLY A 36 14.46 -22.65 12.41
C GLY A 36 13.39 -21.58 12.21
N ASN A 37 12.19 -21.81 12.77
CA ASN A 37 11.13 -20.81 12.76
C ASN A 37 11.70 -19.52 13.34
N VAL A 38 12.15 -18.60 12.48
CA VAL A 38 12.43 -17.23 12.88
C VAL A 38 11.05 -16.68 13.17
N GLU A 39 10.72 -16.60 14.46
CA GLU A 39 9.49 -15.98 14.91
C GLU A 39 9.46 -14.56 14.33
N PRO A 40 8.36 -14.13 13.69
CA PRO A 40 8.27 -12.78 13.16
C PRO A 40 8.53 -11.81 14.32
N THR A 41 9.47 -10.89 14.14
CA THR A 41 9.91 -9.96 15.19
C THR A 41 8.87 -8.89 15.53
N GLY A 42 7.65 -8.97 14.99
CA GLY A 42 6.62 -7.96 15.18
C GLY A 42 5.20 -8.49 15.09
N TYR A 43 4.25 -7.60 15.37
CA TYR A 43 2.82 -7.91 15.38
C TYR A 43 1.95 -6.70 15.00
N TYR A 44 0.79 -6.94 14.41
CA TYR A 44 -0.22 -5.90 14.20
C TYR A 44 -0.93 -5.56 15.51
N ALA A 45 -1.03 -4.28 15.81
CA ALA A 45 -1.69 -3.75 16.98
C ALA A 45 -2.48 -2.47 16.67
N VAL A 46 -3.59 -2.27 17.36
CA VAL A 46 -4.29 -0.99 17.30
C VAL A 46 -3.55 0.03 18.15
N ARG A 47 -3.20 1.17 17.55
CA ARG A 47 -2.57 2.32 18.22
C ARG A 47 -3.29 3.60 17.87
N SER A 48 -3.29 4.53 18.82
CA SER A 48 -3.70 5.91 18.55
C SER A 48 -2.56 6.65 17.87
N ALA A 49 -2.90 7.66 17.06
CA ALA A 49 -1.91 8.61 16.61
C ALA A 49 -1.31 9.35 17.81
N TYR A 50 -0.01 9.61 17.79
CA TYR A 50 0.66 10.38 18.84
C TYR A 50 0.68 11.89 18.53
N ALA A 51 0.47 12.26 17.27
CA ALA A 51 0.41 13.65 16.83
C ALA A 51 -0.49 13.82 15.60
N VAL A 52 -1.01 15.04 15.44
CA VAL A 52 -1.58 15.54 14.18
C VAL A 52 -0.85 16.83 13.84
N GLY A 53 -0.31 16.91 12.63
CA GLY A 53 0.60 17.98 12.28
C GLY A 53 0.92 18.03 10.79
N ARG A 54 1.81 18.96 10.42
CA ARG A 54 2.31 19.07 9.05
C ARG A 54 3.20 17.87 8.73
N ALA A 55 2.85 17.13 7.69
CA ALA A 55 3.60 16.00 7.17
C ALA A 55 4.72 16.45 6.22
N PHE A 56 4.36 17.22 5.18
CA PHE A 56 5.31 17.76 4.20
C PHE A 56 4.75 19.01 3.52
N THR A 57 5.55 19.64 2.67
CA THR A 57 5.15 20.79 1.87
C THR A 57 5.55 20.55 0.41
N THR A 58 4.66 20.87 -0.54
CA THR A 58 4.91 20.69 -1.99
C THR A 58 5.34 21.96 -2.72
N GLY A 59 5.34 23.11 -2.05
CA GLY A 59 5.55 24.40 -2.68
C GLY A 59 5.88 25.51 -1.68
N TRP A 60 5.76 26.76 -2.10
CA TRP A 60 6.20 27.91 -1.31
C TRP A 60 5.08 28.58 -0.53
N LEU A 61 3.82 28.39 -0.92
CA LEU A 61 2.70 29.10 -0.30
C LEU A 61 2.31 28.41 1.00
N PRO A 62 2.51 29.07 2.17
CA PRO A 62 2.09 28.52 3.45
C PRO A 62 0.61 28.17 3.39
N CYS A 63 0.22 27.08 4.05
CA CYS A 63 -1.16 26.59 4.15
C CYS A 63 -1.82 26.08 2.84
N ILE A 64 -1.42 26.52 1.64
CA ILE A 64 -1.88 25.95 0.36
C ILE A 64 -1.08 24.72 -0.01
N ASP A 65 0.24 24.76 0.20
CA ASP A 65 1.14 23.68 -0.22
C ASP A 65 1.50 22.73 0.93
N GLU A 66 1.05 23.01 2.15
CA GLU A 66 1.28 22.15 3.30
C GLU A 66 0.34 20.95 3.28
N HIS A 67 0.87 19.75 3.52
CA HIS A 67 0.10 18.54 3.70
C HIS A 67 0.17 18.15 5.17
N TYR A 68 -0.92 17.63 5.70
CA TYR A 68 -1.05 17.31 7.11
C TYR A 68 -1.35 15.83 7.27
N GLY A 69 -0.97 15.29 8.42
CA GLY A 69 -1.16 13.87 8.72
C GLY A 69 -1.35 13.58 10.19
N ALA A 70 -1.98 12.45 10.47
CA ALA A 70 -1.95 11.79 11.77
C ALA A 70 -0.79 10.79 11.81
N PHE A 71 0.06 10.89 12.84
CA PHE A 71 1.31 10.15 12.93
C PHE A 71 1.19 8.97 13.89
N PHE A 72 1.63 7.79 13.45
CA PHE A 72 1.57 6.54 14.22
C PHE A 72 2.96 5.97 14.49
N PRO A 73 3.16 5.21 15.59
CA PRO A 73 4.49 4.73 16.00
C PRO A 73 4.95 3.44 15.30
N GLY A 74 4.29 3.00 14.22
CA GLY A 74 4.53 1.71 13.56
C GLY A 74 5.63 1.72 12.49
N SER A 75 6.02 0.52 12.08
CA SER A 75 7.04 0.23 11.05
C SER A 75 6.55 -0.86 10.11
N ASN A 76 7.09 -0.94 8.89
CA ASN A 76 6.69 -1.91 7.84
C ASN A 76 5.18 -2.00 7.57
N ASP A 77 4.51 -0.86 7.61
CA ASP A 77 3.06 -0.81 7.66
C ASP A 77 2.39 -0.81 6.27
N TYR A 78 2.28 -2.00 5.66
CA TYR A 78 1.66 -2.17 4.33
C TYR A 78 0.16 -2.43 4.35
N ASN A 79 -0.42 -2.75 5.51
CA ASN A 79 -1.82 -3.13 5.66
C ASN A 79 -2.50 -2.38 6.83
N GLN A 80 -2.27 -1.07 6.89
CA GLN A 80 -2.89 -0.22 7.91
C GLN A 80 -4.35 0.05 7.58
N HIS A 81 -5.16 0.04 8.63
CA HIS A 81 -6.58 0.33 8.54
C HIS A 81 -6.97 1.26 9.69
N TYR A 82 -7.77 2.28 9.40
CA TYR A 82 -8.36 3.11 10.42
C TYR A 82 -9.46 2.33 11.14
N VAL A 83 -9.46 2.39 12.48
CA VAL A 83 -10.35 1.59 13.34
C VAL A 83 -11.27 2.43 14.22
N GLY A 84 -11.39 3.74 13.96
CA GLY A 84 -12.40 4.57 14.63
C GLY A 84 -13.83 4.22 14.18
N PRO A 85 -14.86 4.89 14.72
CA PRO A 85 -16.25 4.68 14.30
C PRO A 85 -16.41 4.80 12.78
N GLY A 86 -16.95 3.75 12.14
CA GLY A 86 -17.06 3.64 10.68
C GLY A 86 -15.85 3.01 9.98
N GLY A 87 -14.73 2.79 10.69
CA GLY A 87 -13.51 2.19 10.15
C GLY A 87 -13.00 2.96 8.93
N ASP A 88 -12.46 2.26 7.94
CA ASP A 88 -12.04 2.87 6.67
C ASP A 88 -13.21 3.52 5.91
N SER A 89 -14.47 3.22 6.25
CA SER A 89 -15.66 3.88 5.71
C SER A 89 -16.11 5.09 6.53
N ALA A 90 -15.32 5.53 7.51
CA ALA A 90 -15.54 6.81 8.18
C ALA A 90 -15.53 7.95 7.16
N THR A 91 -16.26 9.02 7.46
CA THR A 91 -16.35 10.27 6.69
C THR A 91 -16.91 10.15 5.26
N CYS A 92 -17.39 8.99 4.80
CA CYS A 92 -17.91 8.78 3.44
C CYS A 92 -19.08 9.68 3.01
N ILE A 93 -19.81 10.29 3.95
CA ILE A 93 -20.92 11.23 3.67
C ILE A 93 -20.50 12.70 3.81
N SER A 94 -19.21 12.96 4.06
CA SER A 94 -18.64 14.31 4.18
C SER A 94 -18.03 14.78 2.86
N ASP A 95 -17.72 16.06 2.80
CA ASP A 95 -16.99 16.71 1.71
C ASP A 95 -15.49 16.31 1.63
N HIS A 96 -15.01 15.42 2.50
CA HIS A 96 -13.61 14.98 2.54
C HIS A 96 -13.39 13.55 2.02
N GLY A 97 -14.45 12.87 1.56
CA GLY A 97 -14.40 11.48 1.11
C GLY A 97 -14.26 10.46 2.26
N CYS A 98 -14.14 9.19 1.91
CA CYS A 98 -13.93 8.11 2.88
C CYS A 98 -12.47 8.04 3.33
N ILE A 99 -12.20 7.67 4.58
CA ILE A 99 -10.83 7.45 5.06
C ILE A 99 -10.09 6.37 4.23
N SER A 100 -10.79 5.38 3.69
CA SER A 100 -10.24 4.37 2.77
C SER A 100 -9.57 4.93 1.52
N GLN A 101 -9.90 6.17 1.15
CA GLN A 101 -9.37 6.86 -0.02
C GLN A 101 -8.23 7.83 0.35
N TRP A 102 -7.95 8.00 1.63
CA TRP A 102 -6.88 8.87 2.10
C TRP A 102 -5.55 8.13 1.99
N ASP A 103 -4.52 8.86 1.58
CA ASP A 103 -3.21 8.28 1.36
C ASP A 103 -2.45 8.07 2.67
N TRP A 104 -1.76 6.94 2.76
CA TRP A 104 -0.74 6.70 3.78
C TRP A 104 0.65 7.04 3.24
N TRP A 105 1.39 7.87 3.97
CA TRP A 105 2.65 8.47 3.57
C TRP A 105 3.75 8.28 4.62
N GLY A 106 4.98 8.65 4.26
CA GLY A 106 6.14 8.70 5.15
C GLY A 106 6.89 7.38 5.22
N THR A 107 7.94 7.34 6.04
CA THR A 107 8.70 6.12 6.29
C THR A 107 7.75 5.05 6.82
N TYR A 108 7.79 3.87 6.19
CA TYR A 108 6.91 2.75 6.48
C TYR A 108 5.42 3.00 6.29
N ARG A 109 5.00 4.11 5.66
CA ARG A 109 3.59 4.53 5.55
C ARG A 109 2.95 4.91 6.89
N SER A 110 3.72 5.25 7.93
CA SER A 110 3.23 5.54 9.29
C SER A 110 2.41 6.84 9.48
N VAL A 111 2.06 7.54 8.39
CA VAL A 111 1.33 8.81 8.44
C VAL A 111 0.07 8.73 7.57
N LEU A 112 -1.11 8.82 8.20
CA LEU A 112 -2.37 8.97 7.47
C LEU A 112 -2.54 10.42 7.05
N LEU A 113 -2.54 10.71 5.75
CA LEU A 113 -2.75 12.06 5.24
C LEU A 113 -4.20 12.50 5.46
N LEU A 114 -4.36 13.74 5.89
CA LEU A 114 -5.64 14.31 6.28
C LEU A 114 -6.06 15.40 5.29
N PRO A 115 -7.26 15.30 4.69
CA PRO A 115 -7.79 16.38 3.87
C PRO A 115 -7.86 17.69 4.65
N LYS A 116 -7.48 18.80 4.01
CA LYS A 116 -7.52 20.12 4.68
C LYS A 116 -8.92 20.52 5.12
N SER A 117 -9.91 20.20 4.30
CA SER A 117 -11.31 20.45 4.62
C SER A 117 -11.75 19.66 5.87
N TRP A 118 -11.14 18.52 6.18
CA TRP A 118 -11.38 17.78 7.43
C TRP A 118 -10.78 18.49 8.65
N LEU A 119 -9.56 19.00 8.49
CA LEU A 119 -8.81 19.67 9.55
C LEU A 119 -9.33 21.07 9.90
N TYR A 120 -10.09 21.68 9.00
CA TYR A 120 -10.38 23.09 9.12
C TYR A 120 -11.78 23.44 8.54
N SER A 121 -12.50 24.36 9.18
CA SER A 121 -13.94 24.56 8.91
C SER A 121 -14.32 25.68 7.91
N VAL A 122 -13.43 26.62 7.60
CA VAL A 122 -13.61 27.70 6.61
C VAL A 122 -12.30 28.03 5.90
N GLN A 123 -12.19 27.95 4.56
CA GLN A 123 -11.11 28.67 3.85
C GLN A 123 -9.64 28.21 3.96
N PRO A 124 -8.97 27.53 2.98
CA PRO A 124 -7.50 27.42 2.96
C PRO A 124 -6.82 28.74 3.37
N CYS A 125 -6.08 28.71 4.49
CA CYS A 125 -5.29 29.80 5.09
C CYS A 125 -6.01 30.80 6.01
N LEU A 126 -7.33 30.66 6.29
CA LEU A 126 -8.10 31.60 7.12
C LEU A 126 -8.86 30.93 8.29
N TRP A 127 -8.46 29.73 8.70
CA TRP A 127 -9.38 28.81 9.37
C TRP A 127 -9.35 28.77 10.90
N LYS A 128 -10.51 28.39 11.46
CA LYS A 128 -10.65 27.74 12.76
C LYS A 128 -10.30 26.25 12.62
N ARG A 129 -9.43 25.75 13.51
CA ARG A 129 -9.13 24.31 13.63
C ARG A 129 -10.39 23.55 14.04
N SER A 130 -10.68 22.45 13.37
CA SER A 130 -11.70 21.50 13.81
C SER A 130 -11.15 20.57 14.91
N ASP A 131 -12.02 19.76 15.51
CA ASP A 131 -11.62 18.74 16.49
C ASP A 131 -10.77 17.61 15.86
N ALA A 132 -10.66 17.59 14.53
CA ALA A 132 -9.75 16.70 13.80
C ALA A 132 -8.27 16.98 14.11
N TRP A 133 -7.92 18.08 14.78
CA TRP A 133 -6.55 18.31 15.24
C TRP A 133 -6.14 17.48 16.47
N VAL A 134 -7.05 16.71 17.04
CA VAL A 134 -6.79 15.91 18.25
C VAL A 134 -6.31 14.51 17.85
N ALA A 135 -5.05 14.19 18.17
CA ALA A 135 -4.44 12.90 17.82
C ALA A 135 -5.21 11.69 18.37
N GLY A 136 -5.82 11.82 19.55
CA GLY A 136 -6.65 10.77 20.16
C GLY A 136 -7.87 10.36 19.34
N ASN A 137 -8.30 11.18 18.37
CA ASN A 137 -9.40 10.85 17.46
C ASN A 137 -9.00 9.86 16.37
N TYR A 138 -7.70 9.58 16.20
CA TYR A 138 -7.20 8.69 15.17
C TYR A 138 -6.66 7.42 15.78
N ARG A 139 -7.18 6.29 15.32
CA ARG A 139 -6.72 4.96 15.70
C ARG A 139 -6.57 4.12 14.45
N ALA A 140 -5.47 3.39 14.36
CA ALA A 140 -5.21 2.51 13.24
C ALA A 140 -4.56 1.21 13.69
N THR A 141 -4.76 0.16 12.92
CA THR A 141 -3.95 -1.07 13.00
C THR A 141 -2.59 -0.77 12.38
N VAL A 142 -1.53 -0.95 13.16
CA VAL A 142 -0.13 -0.75 12.74
C VAL A 142 0.73 -1.92 13.19
N TRP A 143 1.79 -2.21 12.45
CA TRP A 143 2.78 -3.23 12.74
C TRP A 143 3.85 -2.65 13.69
N ILE A 144 4.10 -3.39 14.77
CA ILE A 144 5.04 -3.04 15.82
C ILE A 144 6.15 -4.08 15.80
N ASP A 145 7.37 -3.64 15.54
CA ASP A 145 8.62 -4.39 15.66
C ASP A 145 9.27 -4.25 17.05
#